data_AF-A0A7C2YPN5-F1
#
_entry.id   AF-A0A7C2YPN5-F1
#
_cell.length_a   1.000
_cell.length_b   1.000
_cell.length_c   1.000
_cell.angle_alpha   90.00
_cell.angle_beta   90.00
_cell.angle_gamma   90.00
#
_symmetry.space_group_name_H-M   'P 1'
#
loop_
_entity.id
_entity.type
_entity.pdbx_description
1 polymer ?
#
loop_
_entity_poly.entity_id
_entity_poly.type
_entity_poly.pdbx_seq_one_letter_code
_entity_poly.pdbx_strand_id
1 'polypeptide(L)'
;MVIGVRLLGYVRTSDDDRDGGGQEFAIYQWASRNGHQVLEVFRDIGVSGITPLDARPGWGALMSRLSDADGIIVESLDRISRDPEQLRKVIDEFRGMGKVIMSVREDWATLLFRNNDPVSQLLLNVVSWFIEQERKAASERTREKLAKLKAEGKRLGRPPKWNNGIKQQLVQLVERGLTLKEACRIIGVNYGTALRYLSNDPDYLKARYKARLGRLMGMREIDETSLTTETLKTNSVEDLN
;
A
#
# COMPACT_ATOMS: atom_id res chain seq x y z
N MET A 1 -17.62 -33.19 28.42
CA MET A 1 -16.61 -32.38 29.14
C MET A 1 -15.70 -31.78 28.08
N VAL A 2 -15.86 -30.50 27.74
CA VAL A 2 -14.98 -29.85 26.75
C VAL A 2 -13.63 -29.66 27.43
N ILE A 3 -12.59 -30.30 26.91
CA ILE A 3 -11.24 -30.18 27.43
C ILE A 3 -10.79 -28.75 27.09
N GLY A 4 -10.59 -27.92 28.10
CA GLY A 4 -10.10 -26.56 27.90
C GLY A 4 -8.66 -26.60 27.39
N VAL A 5 -8.42 -26.07 26.19
CA VAL A 5 -7.07 -25.94 25.61
C VAL A 5 -6.43 -24.62 26.02
N ARG A 6 -5.11 -24.60 26.07
CA ARG A 6 -4.28 -23.43 26.35
C ARG A 6 -3.81 -22.82 25.04
N LEU A 7 -4.04 -21.52 24.85
CA LEU A 7 -3.82 -20.83 23.58
C LEU A 7 -2.92 -19.60 23.80
N LEU A 8 -2.11 -19.27 22.80
CA LEU A 8 -1.45 -17.97 22.69
C LEU A 8 -2.23 -17.07 21.75
N GLY A 9 -2.54 -15.85 22.18
CA GLY A 9 -3.18 -14.86 21.33
C GLY A 9 -2.19 -14.19 20.37
N TYR A 10 -2.64 -13.90 19.15
CA TYR A 10 -1.89 -13.07 18.21
C TYR A 10 -2.76 -11.95 17.67
N VAL A 11 -2.25 -10.73 17.75
CA VAL A 11 -2.91 -9.51 17.31
C VAL A 11 -2.01 -8.78 16.31
N ARG A 12 -2.57 -8.39 15.17
CA ARG A 12 -1.85 -7.59 14.17
C ARG A 12 -2.72 -6.40 13.74
N THR A 13 -2.15 -5.20 13.76
CA THR A 13 -2.79 -4.02 13.20
C THR A 13 -1.91 -3.41 12.11
N SER A 14 -2.53 -2.89 11.06
CA SER A 14 -1.85 -1.96 10.14
C SER A 14 -1.85 -0.55 10.74
N ASP A 15 -1.06 0.36 10.18
CA ASP A 15 -0.78 1.72 10.71
C ASP A 15 -2.00 2.56 11.16
N ASP A 16 -3.22 2.22 10.72
CA ASP A 16 -4.45 2.91 11.09
C ASP A 16 -5.03 2.51 12.46
N ASP A 17 -4.68 1.35 13.03
CA ASP A 17 -5.23 0.85 14.30
C ASP A 17 -4.16 0.87 15.41
N ARG A 18 -4.14 1.94 16.21
CA ARG A 18 -3.04 2.23 17.15
C ARG A 18 -3.04 1.39 18.43
N ASP A 19 -4.17 0.80 18.83
CA ASP A 19 -4.25 0.11 20.14
C ASP A 19 -4.40 -1.41 20.07
N GLY A 20 -4.90 -1.99 18.97
CA GLY A 20 -5.13 -3.45 18.86
C GLY A 20 -6.09 -4.06 19.91
N GLY A 21 -6.56 -3.27 20.89
CA GLY A 21 -7.31 -3.74 22.05
C GLY A 21 -8.66 -4.36 21.73
N GLY A 22 -9.30 -3.95 20.64
CA GLY A 22 -10.53 -4.58 20.16
C GLY A 22 -10.34 -6.05 19.76
N GLN A 23 -9.20 -6.37 19.13
CA GLN A 23 -8.88 -7.75 18.74
C GLN A 23 -8.57 -8.61 19.96
N GLU A 24 -7.78 -8.07 20.89
CA GLU A 24 -7.44 -8.76 22.14
C GLU A 24 -8.66 -9.05 23.00
N PHE A 25 -9.57 -8.08 23.14
CA PHE A 25 -10.83 -8.28 23.85
C PHE A 25 -11.69 -9.37 23.20
N ALA A 26 -11.77 -9.39 21.87
CA ALA A 26 -12.51 -10.43 21.14
C ALA A 26 -11.94 -11.83 21.39
N ILE A 27 -10.60 -11.96 21.39
CA ILE A 27 -9.90 -13.21 21.70
C ILE A 27 -10.24 -13.71 23.11
N TYR A 28 -10.09 -12.87 24.13
CA TYR A 28 -10.40 -13.27 25.51
C TYR A 28 -11.87 -13.61 25.70
N GLN A 29 -12.77 -12.82 25.12
CA GLN A 29 -14.21 -13.07 25.20
C GLN A 29 -14.58 -14.41 24.57
N TRP A 30 -14.05 -14.70 23.38
CA TRP A 30 -14.32 -15.96 22.69
C TRP A 30 -13.73 -17.16 23.44
N ALA A 31 -12.48 -17.05 23.92
CA ALA A 31 -11.84 -18.12 24.66
C ALA A 31 -12.59 -18.45 25.95
N SER A 32 -12.99 -17.43 26.72
CA SER A 32 -13.76 -17.61 27.96
C SER A 32 -15.12 -18.28 27.69
N ARG A 33 -15.83 -17.89 26.63
CA ARG A 33 -17.11 -18.51 26.25
C ARG A 33 -16.98 -19.98 25.86
N ASN A 34 -15.86 -20.37 25.27
CA ASN A 34 -15.60 -21.74 24.81
C ASN A 34 -14.83 -22.59 25.82
N GLY A 35 -14.54 -22.06 27.02
CA GLY A 35 -13.81 -22.79 28.07
C GLY A 35 -12.33 -22.98 27.76
N HIS A 36 -11.72 -22.10 26.98
CA HIS A 36 -10.30 -22.10 26.65
C HIS A 36 -9.54 -21.06 27.48
N GLN A 37 -8.26 -21.31 27.70
CA GLN A 37 -7.38 -20.41 28.45
C GLN A 37 -6.41 -19.71 27.50
N VAL A 38 -6.39 -18.38 27.52
CA VAL A 38 -5.36 -17.59 26.82
C VAL A 38 -4.22 -17.33 27.79
N LEU A 39 -3.02 -17.82 27.46
CA LEU A 39 -1.85 -17.68 28.35
C LEU A 39 -1.20 -16.30 28.22
N GLU A 40 -1.04 -15.82 26.99
CA GLU A 40 -0.35 -14.58 26.65
C GLU A 40 -0.79 -14.12 25.26
N VAL A 41 -0.74 -12.81 24.99
CA VAL A 41 -1.08 -12.21 23.70
C VAL A 41 0.13 -11.47 23.13
N PHE A 42 0.54 -11.87 21.93
CA PHE A 42 1.63 -11.24 21.19
C PHE A 42 1.07 -10.27 20.15
N ARG A 43 1.78 -9.14 19.94
CA ARG A 43 1.28 -8.01 19.17
C ARG A 43 2.29 -7.57 18.11
N ASP A 44 1.80 -7.36 16.89
CA ASP A 44 2.52 -6.70 15.80
C ASP A 44 1.71 -5.48 15.34
N ILE A 45 2.04 -4.30 15.91
CA ILE A 45 1.36 -3.03 15.64
C ILE A 45 2.04 -2.31 14.47
N GLY A 46 1.27 -1.77 13.53
CA GLY A 46 1.80 -1.10 12.34
C GLY A 46 2.40 -2.05 11.29
N VAL A 47 2.10 -3.34 11.36
CA VAL A 47 2.68 -4.36 10.46
C VAL A 47 1.64 -4.77 9.42
N SER A 48 1.98 -4.66 8.14
CA SER A 48 1.12 -5.13 7.04
C SER A 48 0.98 -6.66 7.03
N GLY A 49 -0.22 -7.14 6.68
CA GLY A 49 -0.50 -8.59 6.56
C GLY A 49 0.21 -9.30 5.39
N ILE A 50 0.93 -8.56 4.54
CA ILE A 50 1.79 -9.11 3.46
C ILE A 50 3.24 -9.30 3.97
N THR A 51 3.62 -8.63 5.06
CA THR A 51 4.98 -8.72 5.60
C THR A 51 5.32 -10.18 5.96
N PRO A 52 6.48 -10.71 5.54
CA PRO A 52 6.94 -12.04 5.92
C PRO A 52 6.88 -12.29 7.44
N LEU A 53 6.41 -13.46 7.88
CA LEU A 53 6.20 -13.77 9.31
C LEU A 53 7.49 -13.79 10.12
N ASP A 54 8.59 -14.19 9.51
CA ASP A 54 9.95 -14.17 10.05
C ASP A 54 10.47 -12.75 10.32
N ALA A 55 9.94 -11.74 9.61
CA ALA A 55 10.26 -10.34 9.83
C ALA A 55 9.40 -9.69 10.94
N ARG A 56 8.48 -10.43 11.57
CA ARG A 56 7.55 -9.89 12.58
C ARG A 56 8.00 -10.27 13.99
N PRO A 57 8.35 -9.28 14.85
CA PRO A 57 8.85 -9.56 16.19
C PRO A 57 7.79 -10.24 17.09
N GLY A 58 6.52 -9.83 16.99
CA GLY A 58 5.44 -10.43 17.77
C GLY A 58 5.20 -11.90 17.40
N TRP A 59 5.22 -12.22 16.10
CA TRP A 59 5.13 -13.60 15.64
C TRP A 59 6.31 -14.47 16.11
N GLY A 60 7.55 -13.97 16.01
CA GLY A 60 8.73 -14.70 16.49
C GLY A 60 8.69 -14.98 17.99
N ALA A 61 8.25 -14.02 18.79
CA ALA A 61 8.07 -14.19 20.24
C ALA A 61 6.99 -15.24 20.56
N LEU A 62 5.88 -15.23 19.82
CA LEU A 62 4.82 -16.22 19.93
C LEU A 62 5.32 -17.64 19.63
N MET A 63 6.06 -17.81 18.53
CA MET A 63 6.63 -19.10 18.14
C MET A 63 7.58 -19.65 19.21
N SER A 64 8.34 -18.77 19.86
CA SER A 64 9.27 -19.13 20.95
C SER A 64 8.55 -19.67 22.21
N ARG A 65 7.27 -19.31 22.39
CA ARG A 65 6.44 -19.72 23.55
C ARG A 65 5.43 -20.80 23.21
N LEU A 66 5.37 -21.22 21.94
CA LEU A 66 4.36 -22.15 21.42
C LEU A 66 4.45 -23.56 22.06
N SER A 67 5.61 -23.94 22.60
CA SER A 67 5.77 -25.19 23.35
C SER A 67 4.81 -25.29 24.55
N ASP A 68 4.52 -24.16 25.20
CA ASP A 68 3.78 -24.09 26.45
C ASP A 68 2.26 -24.09 26.27
N ALA A 69 1.81 -23.95 25.02
CA ALA A 69 0.40 -23.89 24.62
C ALA A 69 0.03 -25.05 23.69
N ASP A 70 -1.26 -25.33 23.57
CA ASP A 70 -1.79 -26.32 22.62
C ASP A 70 -1.97 -25.71 21.22
N GLY A 71 -1.94 -24.38 21.11
CA GLY A 71 -2.11 -23.68 19.85
C GLY A 71 -2.16 -22.17 19.98
N ILE A 72 -2.64 -21.52 18.93
CA ILE A 72 -2.81 -20.06 18.87
C ILE A 72 -4.26 -19.68 18.60
N ILE A 73 -4.59 -18.45 18.96
CA ILE A 73 -5.87 -17.83 18.65
C ILE A 73 -5.66 -16.43 18.05
N VAL A 74 -6.41 -16.14 17.00
CA VAL A 74 -6.45 -14.84 16.32
C VAL A 74 -7.87 -14.34 16.19
N GLU A 75 -8.04 -13.03 16.01
CA GLU A 75 -9.35 -12.44 15.72
C GLU A 75 -9.90 -12.93 14.36
N SER A 76 -9.03 -12.99 13.35
CA SER A 76 -9.32 -13.49 12.02
C SER A 76 -8.04 -14.00 11.33
N LEU A 77 -8.17 -14.91 10.35
CA LEU A 77 -7.01 -15.49 9.65
C LEU A 77 -6.16 -14.44 8.91
N ASP A 78 -6.74 -13.32 8.49
CA ASP A 78 -6.00 -12.21 7.86
C ASP A 78 -5.08 -11.43 8.82
N ARG A 79 -5.19 -11.70 10.14
CA ARG A 79 -4.21 -11.22 11.12
C ARG A 79 -2.90 -12.00 11.01
N ILE A 80 -2.96 -13.30 10.71
CA ILE A 80 -1.78 -14.12 10.43
C ILE A 80 -1.19 -13.69 9.09
N SER A 81 -1.93 -13.82 7.99
CA SER A 81 -1.43 -13.42 6.68
C SER A 81 -2.54 -13.10 5.69
N ARG A 82 -2.28 -12.13 4.83
CA ARG A 82 -3.08 -11.88 3.62
C ARG A 82 -2.56 -12.65 2.41
N ASP A 83 -1.44 -13.35 2.53
CA ASP A 83 -0.91 -14.25 1.50
C ASP A 83 -1.35 -15.71 1.77
N PRO A 84 -2.14 -16.33 0.88
CA PRO A 84 -2.62 -17.71 1.04
C PRO A 84 -1.48 -18.73 1.12
N GLU A 85 -0.37 -18.53 0.40
CA GLU A 85 0.75 -19.47 0.44
C GLU A 85 1.45 -19.41 1.80
N GLN A 86 1.67 -18.20 2.33
CA GLN A 86 2.19 -18.02 3.68
C GLN A 86 1.24 -18.61 4.73
N LEU A 87 -0.07 -18.36 4.62
CA LEU A 87 -1.05 -18.95 5.55
C LEU A 87 -1.00 -20.48 5.49
N ARG A 88 -0.93 -21.08 4.29
CA ARG A 88 -0.81 -22.53 4.12
C ARG A 88 0.44 -23.08 4.81
N LYS A 89 1.59 -22.42 4.67
CA LYS A 89 2.83 -22.81 5.36
C LYS A 89 2.67 -22.83 6.87
N VAL A 90 2.03 -21.81 7.45
CA VAL A 90 1.74 -21.76 8.89
C VAL A 90 0.85 -22.92 9.31
N ILE A 91 -0.19 -23.23 8.54
CA ILE A 91 -1.09 -24.34 8.83
C ILE A 91 -0.34 -25.67 8.82
N ASP A 92 0.50 -25.90 7.80
CA ASP A 92 1.31 -27.12 7.68
C ASP A 92 2.33 -27.23 8.82
N GLU A 93 2.96 -26.12 9.23
CA GLU A 93 3.90 -26.05 10.34
C GLU A 93 3.23 -26.39 11.68
N PHE A 94 2.11 -25.73 12.01
CA PHE A 94 1.35 -25.99 13.23
C PHE A 94 0.83 -27.43 13.28
N ARG A 95 0.36 -27.96 12.15
CA ARG A 95 -0.05 -29.37 12.04
C ARG A 95 1.11 -30.32 12.30
N GLY A 96 2.30 -30.04 11.76
CA GLY A 96 3.51 -30.83 12.00
C GLY A 96 3.91 -30.86 13.48
N MET A 97 3.61 -29.80 14.22
CA MET A 97 3.83 -29.71 15.68
C MET A 97 2.66 -30.23 16.53
N GLY A 98 1.56 -30.66 15.92
CA GLY A 98 0.33 -31.04 16.63
C GLY A 98 -0.35 -29.88 17.35
N LYS A 99 -0.12 -28.64 16.90
CA LYS A 99 -0.67 -27.40 17.47
C LYS A 99 -1.91 -26.96 16.69
N VAL A 100 -2.87 -26.35 17.38
CA VAL A 100 -4.10 -25.85 16.76
C VAL A 100 -4.00 -24.35 16.42
N ILE A 101 -4.72 -23.92 15.40
CA ILE A 101 -4.94 -22.51 15.08
C ILE A 101 -6.44 -22.25 15.25
N MET A 102 -6.80 -21.22 16.01
CA MET A 102 -8.21 -20.83 16.22
C MET A 102 -8.44 -19.41 15.74
N SER A 103 -9.62 -19.15 15.19
CA SER A 103 -10.05 -17.83 14.76
C SER A 103 -11.38 -17.48 15.40
N VAL A 104 -11.51 -16.25 15.92
CA VAL A 104 -12.77 -15.75 16.49
C VAL A 104 -13.83 -15.58 15.41
N ARG A 105 -13.48 -15.02 14.24
CA ARG A 105 -14.43 -14.84 13.13
C ARG A 105 -14.68 -16.12 12.36
N GLU A 106 -13.63 -16.88 12.12
CA GLU A 106 -13.71 -18.15 11.40
C GLU A 106 -13.79 -19.33 12.38
N ASP A 107 -14.71 -19.27 13.35
CA ASP A 107 -14.86 -20.31 14.39
C ASP A 107 -15.16 -21.70 13.78
N TRP A 108 -15.87 -21.73 12.65
CA TRP A 108 -16.08 -22.95 11.86
C TRP A 108 -14.76 -23.61 11.40
N ALA A 109 -13.70 -22.81 11.22
CA ALA A 109 -12.39 -23.29 10.79
C ALA A 109 -11.64 -24.04 11.90
N THR A 110 -12.08 -23.96 13.15
CA THR A 110 -11.51 -24.72 14.28
C THR A 110 -11.49 -26.24 14.01
N LEU A 111 -12.46 -26.74 13.22
CA LEU A 111 -12.51 -28.12 12.76
C LEU A 111 -11.40 -28.46 11.74
N LEU A 112 -10.93 -27.50 10.93
CA LEU A 112 -9.83 -27.70 9.98
C LEU A 112 -8.48 -27.98 10.68
N PHE A 113 -8.36 -27.58 11.94
CA PHE A 113 -7.12 -27.62 12.71
C PHE A 113 -7.10 -28.73 13.76
N ARG A 114 -8.23 -29.40 14.00
CA ARG A 114 -8.27 -30.57 14.91
C ARG A 114 -7.91 -31.84 14.15
N ASN A 115 -6.69 -32.32 14.44
CA ASN A 115 -6.14 -33.60 14.01
C ASN A 115 -6.00 -33.79 12.50
N ASN A 116 -5.11 -34.72 12.15
CA ASN A 116 -4.79 -35.15 10.81
C ASN A 116 -5.95 -35.97 10.18
N ASP A 117 -7.17 -35.43 10.23
CA ASP A 117 -8.39 -36.05 9.72
C ASP A 117 -8.49 -35.78 8.21
N PRO A 118 -8.63 -36.82 7.37
CA PRO A 118 -8.85 -36.67 5.93
C PRO A 118 -9.98 -35.71 5.56
N VAL A 119 -11.03 -35.60 6.41
CA VAL A 119 -12.14 -34.65 6.19
C VAL A 119 -11.68 -33.20 6.32
N SER A 120 -10.88 -32.91 7.35
CA SER A 120 -10.29 -31.59 7.59
C SER A 120 -9.35 -31.17 6.45
N GLN A 121 -8.61 -32.11 5.87
CA GLN A 121 -7.78 -31.85 4.68
C GLN A 121 -8.62 -31.55 3.44
N LEU A 122 -9.69 -32.32 3.20
CA LEU A 122 -10.61 -32.09 2.09
C LEU A 122 -11.27 -30.70 2.20
N LEU A 123 -11.77 -30.35 3.38
CA LEU A 123 -12.40 -29.05 3.62
C LEU A 123 -11.41 -27.90 3.41
N LEU A 124 -10.16 -28.02 3.89
CA LEU A 124 -9.13 -27.01 3.65
C LEU A 124 -8.86 -26.81 2.16
N ASN A 125 -8.79 -27.89 1.39
CA ASN A 125 -8.57 -27.82 -0.06
C ASN A 125 -9.73 -27.15 -0.78
N VAL A 126 -10.98 -27.48 -0.42
CA VAL A 126 -12.18 -26.86 -0.99
C VAL A 126 -12.24 -25.37 -0.68
N VAL A 127 -12.02 -24.98 0.58
CA VAL A 127 -12.01 -23.57 1.00
C VAL A 127 -10.89 -22.81 0.31
N SER A 128 -9.68 -23.39 0.24
CA SER A 128 -8.54 -22.75 -0.43
C SER A 128 -8.81 -22.52 -1.91
N TRP A 129 -9.43 -23.48 -2.58
CA TRP A 129 -9.86 -23.34 -3.97
C TRP A 129 -10.86 -22.18 -4.13
N PHE A 130 -11.88 -22.09 -3.27
CA PHE A 130 -12.85 -20.98 -3.31
C PHE A 130 -12.19 -19.62 -3.13
N ILE A 131 -11.28 -19.48 -2.15
CA ILE A 131 -10.52 -18.25 -1.90
C ILE A 131 -9.71 -17.86 -3.14
N GLU A 132 -9.06 -18.83 -3.79
CA GLU A 132 -8.28 -18.60 -5.00
C GLU A 132 -9.19 -18.14 -6.17
N GLN A 133 -10.36 -18.76 -6.34
CA GLN A 133 -11.29 -18.39 -7.40
C GLN A 133 -11.89 -17.00 -7.19
N GLU A 134 -12.22 -16.63 -5.96
CA GLU A 134 -12.75 -15.30 -5.68
C GLU A 134 -11.71 -14.21 -6.01
N ARG A 135 -10.43 -14.45 -5.68
CA ARG A 135 -9.34 -13.55 -6.06
C ARG A 135 -9.18 -13.43 -7.57
N LYS A 136 -9.22 -14.55 -8.29
CA LYS A 136 -9.17 -14.55 -9.76
C LYS A 136 -10.33 -13.76 -10.35
N ALA A 137 -11.55 -13.99 -9.88
CA ALA A 137 -12.74 -13.27 -10.31
C ALA A 137 -12.65 -11.75 -10.03
N ALA A 138 -12.10 -11.34 -8.89
CA ALA A 138 -11.87 -9.93 -8.57
C ALA A 138 -10.86 -9.26 -9.53
N SER A 139 -9.77 -9.98 -9.83
CA SER A 139 -8.75 -9.55 -10.80
C SER A 139 -9.33 -9.45 -12.21
N GLU A 140 -10.11 -10.46 -12.63
CA GLU A 140 -10.78 -10.51 -13.93
C GLU A 140 -11.76 -9.37 -14.12
N ARG A 141 -12.63 -9.08 -13.14
CA ARG A 141 -13.53 -7.91 -13.18
C ARG A 141 -12.77 -6.60 -13.31
N THR A 142 -11.63 -6.48 -12.65
CA THR A 142 -10.78 -5.28 -12.76
C THR A 142 -10.22 -5.16 -14.17
N ARG A 143 -9.74 -6.27 -14.74
CA ARG A 143 -9.24 -6.33 -16.11
C ARG A 143 -10.32 -5.99 -17.14
N GLU A 144 -11.53 -6.52 -16.97
CA GLU A 144 -12.68 -6.21 -17.81
C GLU A 144 -13.07 -4.74 -17.75
N LYS A 145 -13.11 -4.15 -16.54
CA LYS A 145 -13.35 -2.71 -16.37
C LYS A 145 -12.28 -1.88 -17.08
N LEU A 146 -11.00 -2.23 -16.92
CA LEU A 146 -9.89 -1.54 -17.60
C LEU A 146 -9.98 -1.72 -19.12
N ALA A 147 -10.34 -2.90 -19.62
CA ALA A 147 -10.53 -3.15 -21.04
C ALA A 147 -11.68 -2.31 -21.62
N LYS A 148 -12.80 -2.20 -20.90
CA LYS A 148 -13.92 -1.34 -21.28
C LYS A 148 -13.53 0.13 -21.32
N LEU A 149 -12.87 0.63 -20.27
CA LEU A 149 -12.37 2.02 -20.23
C LEU A 149 -11.38 2.29 -21.38
N LYS A 150 -10.51 1.33 -21.70
CA LYS A 150 -9.59 1.44 -22.84
C LYS A 150 -10.33 1.47 -24.18
N ALA A 151 -11.38 0.65 -24.35
CA ALA A 151 -12.23 0.64 -25.54
C ALA A 151 -13.04 1.94 -25.70
N GLU A 152 -13.46 2.54 -24.59
CA GLU A 152 -14.07 3.88 -24.53
C GLU A 152 -13.06 5.01 -24.79
N GLY A 153 -11.78 4.70 -25.02
CA GLY A 153 -10.72 5.69 -25.24
C GLY A 153 -10.28 6.46 -23.99
N LYS A 154 -10.74 6.06 -22.79
CA LYS A 154 -10.33 6.69 -21.54
C LYS A 154 -8.89 6.34 -21.21
N ARG A 155 -8.12 7.36 -20.82
CA ARG A 155 -6.72 7.20 -20.44
C ARG A 155 -6.62 6.47 -19.10
N LEU A 156 -5.88 5.37 -19.08
CA LEU A 156 -5.58 4.60 -17.87
C LEU A 156 -4.27 5.06 -17.24
N GLY A 157 -4.17 4.97 -15.91
CA GLY A 157 -2.95 5.28 -15.15
C GLY A 157 -2.84 6.74 -14.67
N ARG A 158 -1.67 7.07 -14.09
CA ARG A 158 -1.43 8.38 -13.47
C ARG A 158 -1.55 9.51 -14.51
N PRO A 159 -2.27 10.61 -14.21
CA PRO A 159 -2.34 11.74 -15.12
C PRO A 159 -0.94 12.31 -15.41
N PRO A 160 -0.69 12.77 -16.64
CA PRO A 160 0.60 13.36 -16.98
C PRO A 160 0.82 14.60 -16.12
N LYS A 161 2.01 14.73 -15.52
CA LYS A 161 2.43 15.98 -14.87
C LYS A 161 2.74 17.11 -15.88
N TRP A 162 2.67 16.81 -17.18
CA TRP A 162 2.95 17.75 -18.26
C TRP A 162 1.64 18.23 -18.88
N ASN A 163 1.48 19.55 -19.01
CA ASN A 163 0.37 20.18 -19.69
C ASN A 163 0.87 21.39 -20.51
N ASN A 164 -0.01 21.98 -21.35
CA ASN A 164 0.35 23.13 -22.19
C ASN A 164 0.68 24.39 -21.37
N GLY A 165 0.10 24.57 -20.17
CA GLY A 165 0.43 25.68 -19.28
C GLY A 165 1.89 25.63 -18.79
N ILE A 166 2.34 24.46 -18.36
CA ILE A 166 3.74 24.19 -17.97
C ILE A 166 4.68 24.42 -19.15
N LYS A 167 4.30 23.99 -20.36
CA LYS A 167 5.07 24.30 -21.58
C LYS A 167 5.25 25.80 -21.74
N GLN A 168 4.16 26.57 -21.74
CA GLN A 168 4.19 28.02 -21.96
C GLN A 168 5.04 28.73 -20.91
N GLN A 169 4.88 28.39 -19.63
CA GLN A 169 5.67 28.97 -18.54
C GLN A 169 7.17 28.66 -18.70
N LEU A 170 7.53 27.43 -19.05
CA LEU A 170 8.94 27.06 -19.30
C LEU A 170 9.53 27.81 -20.49
N VAL A 171 8.77 27.94 -21.60
CA VAL A 171 9.22 28.67 -22.80
C VAL A 171 9.43 30.15 -22.49
N GLN A 172 8.50 30.79 -21.75
CA GLN A 172 8.62 32.19 -21.35
C GLN A 172 9.84 32.45 -20.46
N LEU A 173 10.10 31.58 -19.47
CA LEU A 173 11.27 31.72 -18.60
C LEU A 173 12.58 31.55 -19.38
N VAL A 174 12.61 30.62 -20.33
CA VAL A 174 13.78 30.42 -21.21
C VAL A 174 13.98 31.62 -22.12
N GLU A 175 12.90 32.19 -22.66
CA GLU A 175 12.95 33.40 -23.50
C GLU A 175 13.48 34.62 -22.73
N ARG A 176 13.17 34.73 -21.44
CA ARG A 176 13.72 35.72 -20.49
C ARG A 176 15.20 35.49 -20.14
N GLY A 177 15.84 34.47 -20.72
CA GLY A 177 17.28 34.24 -20.61
C GLY A 177 17.68 33.16 -19.61
N LEU A 178 16.75 32.60 -18.83
CA LEU A 178 17.05 31.50 -17.90
C LEU A 178 17.40 30.21 -18.66
N THR A 179 18.21 29.37 -18.04
CA THR A 179 18.42 28.01 -18.55
C THR A 179 17.18 27.15 -18.29
N LEU A 180 16.94 26.15 -19.15
CA LEU A 180 15.84 25.21 -18.97
C LEU A 180 15.89 24.53 -17.58
N LYS A 181 17.10 24.30 -17.05
CA LYS A 181 17.30 23.68 -15.73
C LYS A 181 16.83 24.59 -14.59
N GLU A 182 17.06 25.89 -14.68
CA GLU A 182 16.56 26.87 -13.70
C GLU A 182 15.05 27.04 -13.81
N ALA A 183 14.52 27.16 -15.03
CA ALA A 183 13.08 27.23 -15.27
C ALA A 183 12.34 26.00 -14.71
N CYS A 184 12.92 24.80 -14.87
CA CYS A 184 12.38 23.56 -14.29
C CYS A 184 12.37 23.55 -12.76
N ARG A 185 13.38 24.16 -12.11
CA ARG A 185 13.42 24.28 -10.64
C ARG A 185 12.32 25.19 -10.10
N ILE A 186 12.06 26.30 -10.80
CA ILE A 186 11.02 27.28 -10.41
C ILE A 186 9.62 26.67 -10.52
N ILE A 187 9.34 25.95 -11.61
CA ILE A 187 8.01 25.39 -11.91
C ILE A 187 7.79 24.03 -11.19
N GLY A 188 8.85 23.40 -10.66
CA GLY A 188 8.75 22.13 -9.94
C GLY A 188 8.58 20.90 -10.86
N VAL A 189 9.09 20.98 -12.09
CA VAL A 189 9.04 19.88 -13.07
C VAL A 189 10.41 19.25 -13.23
N ASN A 190 10.47 17.92 -13.34
CA ASN A 190 11.74 17.23 -13.56
C ASN A 190 12.35 17.62 -14.93
N TYR A 191 13.62 18.00 -14.93
CA TYR A 191 14.35 18.42 -16.14
C TYR A 191 14.27 17.40 -17.28
N GLY A 192 14.39 16.10 -16.98
CA GLY A 192 14.30 15.05 -17.99
C GLY A 192 12.90 14.94 -18.60
N THR A 193 11.85 15.22 -17.81
CA THR A 193 10.47 15.29 -18.34
C THR A 193 10.33 16.49 -19.26
N ALA A 194 10.79 17.67 -18.85
CA ALA A 194 10.72 18.89 -19.67
C ALA A 194 11.53 18.75 -20.97
N LEU A 195 12.75 18.21 -20.91
CA LEU A 195 13.59 18.00 -22.07
C LEU A 195 12.95 17.05 -23.08
N ARG A 196 12.32 15.97 -22.62
CA ARG A 196 11.63 15.00 -23.48
C ARG A 196 10.48 15.62 -24.28
N TYR A 197 9.75 16.58 -23.70
CA TYR A 197 8.63 17.24 -24.37
C TYR A 197 9.04 18.48 -25.18
N LEU A 198 10.09 19.19 -24.78
CA LEU A 198 10.49 20.45 -25.40
C LEU A 198 11.61 20.33 -26.43
N SER A 199 12.37 19.23 -26.46
CA SER A 199 13.57 19.11 -27.32
C SER A 199 13.34 19.40 -28.80
N ASN A 200 12.16 19.03 -29.32
CA ASN A 200 11.76 19.23 -30.72
C ASN A 200 10.66 20.29 -30.87
N ASP A 201 10.33 21.02 -29.80
CA ASP A 201 9.23 21.99 -29.81
C ASP A 201 9.68 23.32 -30.46
N PRO A 202 8.99 23.80 -31.53
CA PRO A 202 9.39 25.01 -32.23
C PRO A 202 9.43 26.26 -31.34
N ASP A 203 8.54 26.38 -30.36
CA ASP A 203 8.44 27.55 -29.49
C ASP A 203 9.62 27.58 -28.52
N TYR A 204 9.98 26.42 -27.96
CA TYR A 204 11.17 26.28 -27.12
C TYR A 204 12.46 26.54 -27.89
N LEU A 205 12.59 26.02 -29.12
CA LEU A 205 13.78 26.23 -29.94
C LEU A 205 13.98 27.71 -30.29
N LYS A 206 12.90 28.43 -30.62
CA LYS A 206 12.92 29.88 -30.82
C LYS A 206 13.32 30.63 -29.56
N ALA A 207 12.71 30.32 -28.42
CA ALA A 207 13.04 30.93 -27.14
C ALA A 207 14.50 30.70 -26.74
N ARG A 208 15.01 29.47 -26.91
CA ARG A 208 16.41 29.12 -26.64
C ARG A 208 17.37 29.84 -27.58
N TYR A 209 17.03 29.98 -28.86
CA TYR A 209 17.82 30.72 -29.83
C TYR A 209 17.88 32.22 -29.47
N LYS A 210 16.73 32.82 -29.15
CA LYS A 210 16.63 34.22 -28.71
C LYS A 210 17.43 34.49 -27.43
N ALA A 211 17.31 33.62 -26.43
CA ALA A 211 18.10 33.69 -25.20
C ALA A 211 19.61 33.58 -25.47
N ARG A 212 20.03 32.70 -26.40
CA ARG A 212 21.43 32.55 -26.78
C ARG A 212 21.96 33.78 -27.51
N LEU A 213 21.17 34.35 -28.43
CA LEU A 213 21.51 35.60 -29.11
C LEU A 213 21.62 36.77 -28.14
N GLY A 214 20.68 36.91 -27.20
CA GLY A 214 20.73 37.97 -26.17
C GLY A 214 22.01 37.91 -25.32
N ARG A 215 22.47 36.70 -24.98
CA ARG A 215 23.76 36.51 -24.28
C ARG A 215 24.97 36.86 -25.15
N LEU A 216 24.92 36.55 -26.45
CA LEU A 216 26.02 36.79 -27.38
C LEU A 216 26.15 38.28 -27.74
N MET A 217 25.01 38.98 -27.79
CA MET A 217 24.90 40.40 -28.16
C MET A 217 25.03 41.35 -26.96
N GLY A 218 25.31 40.85 -25.75
CA GLY A 218 25.58 41.68 -24.56
C GLY A 218 24.39 42.46 -24.01
N MET A 219 23.16 42.22 -24.47
CA MET A 219 21.94 42.85 -23.94
C MET A 219 21.51 42.16 -22.64
N ARG A 220 22.13 42.55 -21.53
CA ARG A 220 21.57 42.35 -20.18
C ARG A 220 20.75 43.57 -19.82
N GLU A 221 19.44 43.51 -20.00
CA GLU A 221 18.51 44.22 -19.12
C GLU A 221 17.73 43.16 -18.35
N ILE A 222 18.16 42.90 -17.12
CA ILE A 222 17.30 42.34 -16.09
C ILE A 222 17.57 43.16 -14.84
N ASP A 223 16.70 44.13 -14.60
CA ASP A 223 16.56 44.84 -13.35
C ASP A 223 16.01 43.86 -12.32
N GLU A 224 16.84 43.42 -11.37
CA GLU A 224 16.49 42.48 -10.30
C GLU A 224 15.49 43.06 -9.29
N THR A 225 15.08 44.33 -9.43
CA THR A 225 14.29 45.04 -8.42
C THR A 225 12.77 44.96 -8.63
N SER A 226 12.28 44.41 -9.75
CA SER A 226 10.85 44.46 -10.10
C SER A 226 10.04 43.19 -9.79
N LEU A 227 10.67 42.06 -9.44
CA LEU A 227 9.99 40.75 -9.35
C LEU A 227 9.44 40.38 -7.96
N THR A 228 9.71 41.16 -6.91
CA THR A 228 9.23 40.85 -5.55
C THR A 228 7.90 41.51 -5.21
N THR A 229 7.50 42.60 -5.87
CA THR A 229 6.29 43.35 -5.51
C THR A 229 5.04 42.97 -6.30
N GLU A 230 5.18 42.43 -7.51
CA GLU A 230 4.01 42.11 -8.36
C GLU A 230 3.46 40.70 -8.12
N THR A 231 4.30 39.75 -7.71
CA THR A 231 3.91 38.36 -7.41
C THR A 231 3.13 38.22 -6.10
N LEU A 232 3.16 39.24 -5.22
CA LEU A 232 2.41 39.25 -3.95
C LEU A 232 1.03 39.91 -4.06
N LYS A 233 0.70 40.59 -5.16
CA LYS A 233 -0.62 41.25 -5.33
C LYS A 233 -1.65 40.44 -6.11
N THR A 234 -1.26 39.35 -6.79
CA THR A 234 -2.22 38.45 -7.47
C THR A 234 -2.68 37.27 -6.61
N ASN A 235 -2.24 37.19 -5.35
CA ASN A 235 -2.74 36.25 -4.34
C ASN A 235 -3.69 36.92 -3.34
N SER A 236 -4.59 37.78 -3.80
CA SER A 236 -5.80 38.14 -3.04
C SER A 236 -7.00 37.53 -3.73
N VAL A 237 -7.40 36.38 -3.19
CA VAL A 237 -8.78 35.93 -2.98
C VAL A 237 -9.82 36.51 -3.94
N GLU A 238 -10.13 35.78 -5.02
CA GLU A 238 -11.49 35.53 -5.54
C GLU A 238 -11.41 34.80 -6.89
N ASP A 239 -12.44 34.00 -7.18
CA ASP A 239 -12.74 33.33 -8.44
C ASP A 239 -12.10 31.98 -8.76
N LEU A 240 -12.50 30.96 -8.00
CA LEU A 240 -12.93 29.68 -8.58
C LEU A 240 -14.16 29.17 -7.80
N ASN A 241 -15.34 29.61 -8.26
CA ASN A 241 -16.52 28.73 -8.30
C ASN A 241 -16.32 27.69 -9.42
#